data_AF-A0A7Y7BBU2-F1
#
_entry.id   AF-A0A7Y7BBU2-F1
#
_cell.length_a   1.000
_cell.length_b   1.000
_cell.length_c   1.000
_cell.angle_alpha   90.00
_cell.angle_beta   90.00
_cell.angle_gamma   90.00
#
_symmetry.space_group_name_H-M   'P 1'
#
loop_
_entity.id
_entity.type
_entity.pdbx_description
1 polymer ?
#
loop_
_entity_poly.entity_id
_entity_poly.type
_entity_poly.pdbx_seq_one_letter_code
_entity_poly.pdbx_strand_id
1 'polypeptide(L)'
;GGVLSGMTQGCLDDALTIPVLRADRPEPQAVVTALGQLHAHGISPDWHAFFSGARRVDLPTYAFQRERYWLDAPEVRGDVRAAGLGAADHPLLGAALATADSGGLLLTGLLSLDTHPWLADHAVHGTVLLPGTAFVELAIRAGDEVGCGSIEDLTLEMPLVVPERGGVTLQVSVGAEDEAGRRQFSMHSRVGDGAWVRHATGALSSAETPGAEIGEWPPPPAAEAVDLTAFYEGMAELGLEYGPVFQGLRSVWRSGDDVFAEVALAEGTEPDGF
;
A
#
# COMPACT_ATOMS: atom_id res chain seq x y z
N GLY A 1 -40.94 41.34 -36.00
CA GLY A 1 -39.99 41.12 -34.89
C GLY A 1 -38.73 40.42 -35.38
N GLY A 2 -38.83 39.15 -35.77
CA GLY A 2 -37.68 38.29 -36.11
C GLY A 2 -36.62 38.85 -37.07
N VAL A 3 -37.03 39.45 -38.20
CA VAL A 3 -36.09 39.92 -39.24
C VAL A 3 -35.18 41.04 -38.73
N LEU A 4 -35.76 42.06 -38.08
CA LEU A 4 -34.97 43.17 -37.55
C LEU A 4 -34.09 42.74 -36.37
N SER A 5 -34.58 41.87 -35.48
CA SER A 5 -33.75 41.33 -34.39
C SER A 5 -32.49 40.64 -34.96
N GLY A 6 -32.65 39.78 -35.97
CA GLY A 6 -31.50 39.11 -36.61
C GLY A 6 -30.54 40.07 -37.31
N MET A 7 -31.05 41.11 -37.99
CA MET A 7 -30.19 42.12 -38.62
C MET A 7 -29.45 42.97 -37.58
N THR A 8 -30.11 43.36 -36.49
CA THR A 8 -29.49 44.14 -35.40
C THR A 8 -28.37 43.35 -34.70
N GLN A 9 -28.51 42.03 -34.55
CA GLN A 9 -27.44 41.18 -34.01
C GLN A 9 -26.16 41.21 -34.87
N GLY A 10 -26.29 41.38 -36.19
CA GLY A 10 -25.15 41.53 -37.09
C GLY A 10 -24.56 42.94 -37.15
N CYS A 11 -25.18 43.91 -36.49
CA CYS A 11 -24.73 45.31 -36.45
C CYS A 11 -24.14 45.72 -35.09
N LEU A 12 -24.29 44.89 -34.05
CA LEU A 12 -23.86 45.18 -32.69
C LEU A 12 -23.06 43.99 -32.16
N ASP A 13 -21.83 44.22 -31.73
CA ASP A 13 -20.91 43.15 -31.31
C ASP A 13 -21.24 42.58 -29.92
N ASP A 14 -21.84 43.39 -29.04
CA ASP A 14 -22.14 43.03 -27.62
C ASP A 14 -23.63 43.24 -27.26
N ALA A 15 -24.55 42.93 -28.17
CA ALA A 15 -25.98 43.06 -27.91
C ALA A 15 -26.74 41.75 -28.15
N LEU A 16 -27.44 41.27 -27.11
CA LEU A 16 -28.40 40.20 -27.23
C LEU A 16 -29.71 40.74 -27.81
N THR A 17 -30.13 40.21 -28.96
CA THR A 17 -31.42 40.55 -29.58
C THR A 17 -32.32 39.33 -29.60
N ILE A 18 -33.47 39.42 -28.93
CA ILE A 18 -34.42 38.31 -28.80
C ILE A 18 -35.76 38.71 -29.43
N PRO A 19 -36.25 38.01 -30.47
CA PRO A 19 -37.54 38.33 -31.05
C PRO A 19 -38.69 37.76 -30.20
N VAL A 20 -39.58 38.63 -29.75
CA VAL A 20 -40.77 38.26 -28.94
C VAL A 20 -41.93 37.74 -29.80
N LEU A 21 -41.87 37.92 -31.13
CA LEU A 21 -42.85 37.44 -32.10
C LEU A 21 -42.17 36.84 -33.34
N ARG A 22 -42.70 35.70 -33.82
CA ARG A 22 -42.29 35.05 -35.07
C ARG A 22 -43.50 34.55 -35.86
N ALA A 23 -43.41 34.64 -37.19
CA ALA A 23 -44.51 34.29 -38.09
C ALA A 23 -44.76 32.77 -38.20
N ASP A 24 -43.75 31.96 -37.90
CA ASP A 24 -43.79 30.50 -37.98
C ASP A 24 -44.26 29.82 -36.68
N ARG A 25 -44.65 30.59 -35.64
CA ARG A 25 -44.95 30.04 -34.30
C ARG A 25 -46.10 30.77 -33.61
N PRO A 26 -46.89 30.08 -32.76
CA PRO A 26 -47.90 30.73 -31.93
C PRO A 26 -47.29 31.76 -30.97
N GLU A 27 -47.99 32.88 -30.76
CA GLU A 27 -47.52 33.99 -29.92
C GLU A 27 -47.16 33.58 -28.49
N PRO A 28 -47.95 32.73 -27.77
CA PRO A 28 -47.59 32.33 -26.41
C PRO A 28 -46.25 31.57 -26.36
N GLN A 29 -45.99 30.72 -27.35
CA GLN A 29 -44.74 29.97 -27.45
C GLN A 29 -43.57 30.91 -27.75
N ALA A 30 -43.76 31.90 -28.62
CA ALA A 30 -42.71 32.88 -28.96
C ALA A 30 -42.31 33.72 -27.74
N VAL A 31 -43.27 34.16 -26.93
CA VAL A 31 -43.03 34.95 -25.71
C VAL A 31 -42.32 34.14 -24.63
N VAL A 32 -42.78 32.92 -24.31
CA VAL A 32 -42.13 32.07 -23.30
C VAL A 32 -40.71 31.70 -23.72
N THR A 33 -40.50 31.41 -25.01
CA THR A 33 -39.16 31.15 -25.56
C THR A 33 -38.26 32.36 -25.39
N ALA A 34 -38.75 33.58 -25.64
CA ALA A 34 -37.99 34.80 -25.48
C ALA A 34 -37.57 35.04 -24.02
N LEU A 35 -38.46 34.82 -23.05
CA LEU A 35 -38.14 34.91 -21.62
C LEU A 35 -37.11 33.86 -21.18
N GLY A 36 -37.22 32.63 -21.70
CA GLY A 36 -36.23 31.58 -21.45
C GLY A 36 -34.86 31.92 -22.03
N GLN A 37 -34.80 32.50 -23.23
CA GLN A 37 -33.55 32.99 -23.82
C GLN A 37 -32.94 34.12 -22.99
N LEU A 38 -33.75 35.06 -22.51
CA LEU A 38 -33.29 36.17 -21.67
C LEU A 38 -32.62 35.64 -20.39
N HIS A 39 -33.28 34.69 -19.72
CA HIS A 39 -32.78 34.05 -18.51
C HIS A 39 -31.51 33.23 -18.73
N ALA A 40 -31.43 32.47 -19.82
CA ALA A 40 -30.26 31.69 -20.18
C ALA A 40 -29.02 32.56 -20.45
N HIS A 41 -29.21 33.83 -20.81
CA HIS A 41 -28.13 34.82 -20.99
C HIS A 41 -27.92 35.69 -19.74
N GLY A 42 -28.39 35.25 -18.56
CA GLY A 42 -28.13 35.89 -17.28
C GLY A 42 -29.04 37.08 -16.94
N ILE A 43 -29.99 37.43 -17.81
CA ILE A 43 -30.97 38.48 -17.53
C ILE A 43 -32.22 37.82 -16.95
N SER A 44 -32.44 37.95 -15.64
CA SER A 44 -33.63 37.36 -15.02
C SER A 44 -34.88 38.21 -15.29
N PRO A 45 -35.92 37.67 -15.97
CA PRO A 45 -37.23 38.30 -16.00
C PRO A 45 -37.83 38.44 -14.60
N ASP A 46 -38.86 39.28 -14.48
CA ASP A 46 -39.74 39.28 -13.31
C ASP A 46 -40.61 38.02 -13.33
N TRP A 47 -40.08 36.94 -12.75
CA TRP A 47 -40.79 35.67 -12.62
C TRP A 47 -42.01 35.76 -11.70
N HIS A 48 -42.07 36.75 -10.80
CA HIS A 48 -43.22 36.93 -9.92
C HIS A 48 -44.43 37.46 -10.71
N ALA A 49 -44.20 38.42 -11.60
CA ALA A 49 -45.23 38.90 -12.53
C ALA A 49 -45.68 37.81 -13.51
N PHE A 50 -44.74 37.03 -14.05
CA PHE A 50 -45.05 35.97 -15.01
C PHE A 50 -45.84 34.80 -14.38
N PHE A 51 -45.49 34.39 -13.17
CA PHE A 51 -46.12 33.26 -12.46
C PHE A 51 -47.12 33.70 -11.38
N SER A 52 -47.93 34.74 -11.65
CA SER A 52 -48.97 35.18 -10.72
C SER A 52 -49.94 34.02 -10.38
N GLY A 53 -50.09 33.71 -9.09
CA GLY A 53 -50.94 32.60 -8.61
C GLY A 53 -50.33 31.19 -8.69
N ALA A 54 -49.06 31.05 -9.09
CA ALA A 54 -48.38 29.74 -9.09
C ALA A 54 -47.90 29.32 -7.69
N ARG A 55 -47.61 28.02 -7.52
CA ARG A 55 -47.03 27.45 -6.30
C ARG A 55 -45.66 26.83 -6.56
N ARG A 56 -44.78 26.85 -5.56
CA ARG A 56 -43.51 26.09 -5.60
C ARG A 56 -43.79 24.60 -5.45
N VAL A 57 -43.01 23.79 -6.15
CA VAL A 57 -43.04 22.33 -6.08
C VAL A 57 -41.61 21.84 -5.89
N ASP A 58 -41.45 20.68 -5.25
CA ASP A 58 -40.13 20.05 -5.12
C ASP A 58 -39.62 19.59 -6.48
N LEU A 59 -38.35 19.87 -6.73
CA LEU A 59 -37.61 19.41 -7.91
C LEU A 59 -36.47 18.49 -7.45
N PRO A 60 -35.96 17.62 -8.33
CA PRO A 60 -34.73 16.89 -8.07
C PRO A 60 -33.62 17.85 -7.61
N THR A 61 -32.81 17.40 -6.65
CA THR A 61 -31.69 18.20 -6.16
C THR A 61 -30.65 18.42 -7.25
N TYR A 62 -29.83 19.47 -7.08
CA TYR A 62 -28.76 19.79 -8.01
C TYR A 62 -27.84 18.57 -8.23
N ALA A 63 -27.57 18.24 -9.49
CA ALA A 63 -26.67 17.15 -9.85
C ALA A 63 -25.21 17.58 -9.64
N PHE A 64 -24.75 17.57 -8.39
CA PHE A 64 -23.34 17.85 -8.06
C PHE A 64 -22.41 16.93 -8.87
N GLN A 65 -21.34 17.50 -9.41
CA GLN A 65 -20.24 16.75 -10.00
C GLN A 65 -19.55 15.95 -8.89
N ARG A 66 -19.63 14.62 -8.98
CA ARG A 66 -19.09 13.71 -7.96
C ARG A 66 -17.63 13.40 -8.28
N GLU A 67 -16.75 14.26 -7.80
CA GLU A 67 -15.31 14.01 -7.80
C GLU A 67 -14.84 13.67 -6.39
N ARG A 68 -13.98 12.66 -6.28
CA ARG A 68 -13.39 12.24 -5.01
C ARG A 68 -12.27 13.22 -4.66
N TYR A 69 -12.55 14.12 -3.73
CA TYR A 69 -11.56 14.98 -3.10
C TYR A 69 -11.24 14.41 -1.72
N TRP A 70 -10.19 13.61 -1.64
CA TRP A 70 -9.70 13.02 -0.39
C TRP A 70 -8.21 13.33 -0.22
N LEU A 71 -7.73 13.38 1.01
CA LEU A 71 -6.30 13.43 1.30
C LEU A 71 -5.77 12.00 1.23
N ASP A 72 -5.21 11.61 0.10
CA ASP A 72 -4.38 10.41 0.00
C ASP A 72 -2.99 10.79 0.55
N ALA A 73 -2.88 10.90 1.88
CA ALA A 73 -1.58 11.04 2.51
C ALA A 73 -0.88 9.67 2.43
N PRO A 74 0.38 9.58 1.96
CA PRO A 74 1.18 8.42 2.34
C PRO A 74 1.14 8.34 3.86
N GLU A 75 0.99 7.14 4.43
CA GLU A 75 1.11 6.95 5.87
C GLU A 75 2.44 7.57 6.30
N VAL A 76 2.37 8.79 6.81
CA VAL A 76 3.44 9.33 7.62
C VAL A 76 3.49 8.35 8.77
N ARG A 77 4.53 7.49 8.80
CA ARG A 77 4.99 6.85 10.04
C ARG A 77 4.98 7.97 11.05
N GLY A 78 3.92 8.05 11.87
CA GLY A 78 3.70 9.20 12.73
C GLY A 78 4.98 9.41 13.51
N ASP A 79 5.45 10.66 13.66
CA ASP A 79 6.68 10.89 14.42
C ASP A 79 6.46 10.42 15.87
N VAL A 80 6.83 9.16 16.11
CA VAL A 80 6.63 8.46 17.37
C VAL A 80 7.52 9.04 18.47
N ARG A 81 8.48 9.91 18.11
CA ARG A 81 9.32 10.64 19.05
C ARG A 81 8.50 11.57 19.93
N ALA A 82 7.38 12.09 19.43
CA ALA A 82 6.44 12.87 20.26
C ALA A 82 5.84 12.03 21.41
N ALA A 83 5.76 10.71 21.24
CA ALA A 83 5.36 9.76 22.27
C ALA A 83 6.56 9.20 23.08
N GLY A 84 7.77 9.72 22.86
CA GLY A 84 9.00 9.28 23.52
C GLY A 84 9.61 7.98 22.95
N LEU A 85 9.16 7.52 21.79
CA LEU A 85 9.68 6.33 21.12
C LEU A 85 10.79 6.69 20.12
N GLY A 86 11.77 5.80 19.97
CA GLY A 86 12.76 5.87 18.90
C GLY A 86 12.14 5.49 17.55
N ALA A 87 12.71 6.00 16.46
CA ALA A 87 12.39 5.52 15.12
C ALA A 87 13.16 4.23 14.86
N ALA A 88 12.48 3.19 14.36
CA ALA A 88 13.13 1.94 14.00
C ALA A 88 13.73 1.94 12.59
N ASP A 89 13.53 3.00 11.79
CA ASP A 89 14.13 3.18 10.46
C ASP A 89 14.11 1.90 9.57
N HIS A 90 12.99 1.17 9.59
CA HIS A 90 12.88 -0.14 8.92
C HIS A 90 11.50 -0.28 8.23
N PRO A 91 11.38 -0.92 7.04
CA PRO A 91 10.13 -1.09 6.31
C PRO A 91 8.97 -1.65 7.13
N LEU A 92 9.23 -2.68 7.93
CA LEU A 92 8.25 -3.43 8.73
C LEU A 92 8.14 -2.98 10.19
N LEU A 93 9.01 -2.09 10.67
CA LEU A 93 9.05 -1.66 12.07
C LEU A 93 9.00 -0.13 12.15
N GLY A 94 8.02 0.39 12.89
CA GLY A 94 7.79 1.83 12.99
C GLY A 94 8.43 2.49 14.20
N ALA A 95 8.59 1.75 15.30
CA ALA A 95 9.07 2.32 16.56
C ALA A 95 9.93 1.35 17.37
N ALA A 96 10.84 1.91 18.16
CA ALA A 96 11.72 1.22 19.09
C ALA A 96 11.63 1.84 20.49
N LEU A 97 11.68 1.00 21.53
CA LEU A 97 11.63 1.41 22.93
C LEU A 97 12.64 0.58 23.74
N ALA A 98 13.66 1.24 24.28
CA ALA A 98 14.54 0.63 25.26
C ALA A 98 13.84 0.54 26.63
N THR A 99 13.92 -0.61 27.29
CA THR A 99 13.36 -0.82 28.63
C THR A 99 14.36 -0.40 29.70
N ALA A 100 13.93 0.49 30.60
CA ALA A 100 14.82 1.11 31.59
C ALA A 100 15.32 0.15 32.68
N ASP A 101 14.59 -0.93 32.94
CA ASP A 101 14.84 -1.85 34.06
C ASP A 101 15.73 -3.05 33.70
N SER A 102 15.74 -3.43 32.42
CA SER A 102 16.31 -4.69 31.94
C SER A 102 17.37 -4.48 30.85
N GLY A 103 17.54 -3.27 30.34
CA GLY A 103 18.39 -3.03 29.17
C GLY A 103 17.94 -3.84 27.95
N GLY A 104 16.64 -4.18 27.92
CA GLY A 104 15.97 -4.84 26.83
C GLY A 104 15.44 -3.83 25.82
N LEU A 105 14.87 -4.35 24.75
CA LEU A 105 14.38 -3.57 23.63
C LEU A 105 13.03 -4.12 23.18
N LEU A 106 12.15 -3.20 22.79
CA LEU A 106 10.90 -3.53 22.13
C LEU A 106 10.80 -2.77 20.81
N LEU A 107 10.66 -3.49 19.71
CA LEU A 107 10.31 -2.91 18.42
C LEU A 107 8.87 -3.28 18.07
N THR A 108 8.18 -2.39 17.37
CA THR A 108 6.80 -2.60 16.95
C THR A 108 6.54 -2.09 15.54
N GLY A 109 5.62 -2.75 14.85
CA GLY A 109 5.21 -2.43 13.48
C GLY A 109 3.76 -2.82 13.22
N LEU A 110 3.24 -2.39 12.07
CA LEU A 110 1.93 -2.80 11.55
C LEU A 110 2.15 -3.36 10.16
N LEU A 111 1.82 -4.64 9.96
CA LEU A 111 1.88 -5.28 8.65
C LEU A 111 0.49 -5.29 8.03
N SER A 112 0.38 -4.78 6.81
CA SER A 112 -0.84 -4.76 6.01
C SER A 112 -0.49 -4.91 4.54
N LEU A 113 -1.38 -5.51 3.75
CA LEU A 113 -1.23 -5.54 2.29
C LEU A 113 -1.41 -4.16 1.65
N ASP A 114 -2.04 -3.21 2.35
CA ASP A 114 -2.18 -1.83 1.86
C ASP A 114 -0.85 -1.08 1.89
N THR A 115 -0.01 -1.36 2.90
CA THR A 115 1.29 -0.70 3.14
C THR A 115 2.46 -1.49 2.59
N HIS A 116 2.34 -2.83 2.56
CA HIS A 116 3.36 -3.76 2.07
C HIS A 116 2.75 -4.73 1.05
N PRO A 117 2.37 -4.26 -0.16
CA PRO A 117 1.67 -5.09 -1.15
C PRO A 117 2.44 -6.35 -1.56
N TRP A 118 3.77 -6.29 -1.50
CA TRP A 118 4.66 -7.41 -1.83
C TRP A 118 4.44 -8.62 -0.91
N LEU A 119 3.89 -8.46 0.29
CA LEU A 119 3.57 -9.58 1.17
C LEU A 119 2.59 -10.54 0.51
N ALA A 120 1.70 -10.05 -0.36
CA ALA A 120 0.75 -10.87 -1.10
C ALA A 120 1.43 -11.88 -2.04
N ASP A 121 2.70 -11.65 -2.41
CA ASP A 121 3.47 -12.54 -3.27
C ASP A 121 4.03 -13.77 -2.52
N HIS A 122 3.75 -13.93 -1.23
CA HIS A 122 4.13 -15.13 -0.47
C HIS A 122 2.91 -15.76 0.20
N ALA A 123 2.26 -16.68 -0.53
CA ALA A 123 1.08 -17.39 -0.06
C ALA A 123 1.30 -18.92 0.00
N VAL A 124 0.65 -19.55 0.99
CA VAL A 124 0.62 -21.01 1.16
C VAL A 124 -0.82 -21.46 1.27
N HIS A 125 -1.27 -22.30 0.34
CA HIS A 125 -2.66 -22.75 0.20
C HIS A 125 -3.64 -21.56 0.22
N GLY A 126 -3.38 -20.53 -0.61
CA GLY A 126 -4.17 -19.29 -0.67
C GLY A 126 -4.10 -18.39 0.57
N THR A 127 -3.27 -18.69 1.57
CA THR A 127 -3.12 -17.87 2.78
C THR A 127 -1.83 -17.07 2.71
N VAL A 128 -1.92 -15.74 2.77
CA VAL A 128 -0.74 -14.87 2.81
C VAL A 128 -0.01 -15.02 4.15
N LEU A 129 1.25 -15.43 4.10
CA LEU A 129 2.09 -15.65 5.27
C LEU A 129 3.30 -14.72 5.22
N LEU A 130 3.69 -14.17 6.36
CA LEU A 130 4.99 -13.53 6.47
C LEU A 130 6.08 -14.56 6.14
N PRO A 131 6.96 -14.30 5.16
CA PRO A 131 7.99 -15.25 4.76
C PRO A 131 8.99 -15.50 5.88
N GLY A 132 9.57 -16.71 5.92
CA GLY A 132 10.58 -17.08 6.92
C GLY A 132 11.77 -16.11 6.95
N THR A 133 12.20 -15.60 5.78
CA THR A 133 13.28 -14.63 5.65
C THR A 133 12.98 -13.28 6.30
N ALA A 134 11.71 -12.86 6.38
CA ALA A 134 11.37 -11.63 7.08
C ALA A 134 11.54 -11.77 8.60
N PHE A 135 11.37 -12.96 9.18
CA PHE A 135 11.72 -13.18 10.60
C PHE A 135 13.23 -13.04 10.84
N VAL A 136 14.06 -13.47 9.89
CA VAL A 136 15.51 -13.27 9.94
C VAL A 136 15.85 -11.78 9.90
N GLU A 137 15.28 -11.05 8.94
CA GLU A 137 15.46 -9.59 8.81
C GLU A 137 15.06 -8.84 10.10
N LEU A 138 13.88 -9.14 10.64
CA LEU A 138 13.40 -8.55 11.88
C LEU A 138 14.30 -8.84 13.08
N ALA A 139 14.93 -10.03 13.13
CA ALA A 139 15.85 -10.40 14.19
C ALA A 139 17.18 -9.65 14.06
N ILE A 140 17.73 -9.54 12.84
CA ILE A 140 18.94 -8.76 12.55
C ILE A 140 18.71 -7.31 12.93
N ARG A 141 17.62 -6.71 12.45
CA ARG A 141 17.29 -5.31 12.76
C ARG A 141 17.16 -5.07 14.26
N ALA A 142 16.55 -6.00 15.00
CA ALA A 142 16.46 -5.91 16.46
C ALA A 142 17.83 -6.08 17.14
N GLY A 143 18.69 -6.92 16.58
CA GLY A 143 20.08 -7.10 16.99
C GLY A 143 20.93 -5.85 16.79
N ASP A 144 20.79 -5.16 15.67
CA ASP A 144 21.52 -3.92 15.37
C ASP A 144 21.26 -2.82 16.43
N GLU A 145 20.02 -2.70 16.92
CA GLU A 145 19.68 -1.75 18.00
C GLU A 145 20.41 -2.03 19.33
N VAL A 146 20.79 -3.28 19.57
CA VAL A 146 21.45 -3.71 20.81
C VAL A 146 22.92 -4.09 20.62
N GLY A 147 23.47 -3.89 19.42
CA GLY A 147 24.86 -4.24 19.08
C GLY A 147 25.11 -5.75 18.96
N CYS A 148 24.08 -6.55 18.65
CA CYS A 148 24.19 -7.98 18.39
C CYS A 148 23.92 -8.28 16.91
N GLY A 149 24.97 -8.32 16.09
CA GLY A 149 24.85 -8.49 14.63
C GLY A 149 24.68 -9.92 14.13
N SER A 150 24.58 -10.93 15.01
CA SER A 150 24.43 -12.33 14.62
C SER A 150 23.25 -13.01 15.31
N ILE A 151 22.62 -13.93 14.58
CA ILE A 151 21.57 -14.83 15.09
C ILE A 151 22.25 -16.17 15.38
N GLU A 152 22.29 -16.58 16.64
CA GLU A 152 22.80 -17.90 17.03
C GLU A 152 21.78 -19.01 16.75
N ASP A 153 20.51 -18.72 17.03
CA ASP A 153 19.41 -19.60 16.71
C ASP A 153 18.14 -18.80 16.43
N LEU A 154 17.29 -19.39 15.57
CA LEU A 154 15.95 -18.91 15.26
C LEU A 154 15.03 -20.12 15.17
N THR A 155 14.01 -20.15 16.02
CA THR A 155 12.95 -21.16 15.99
C THR A 155 11.66 -20.49 15.54
N LEU A 156 11.09 -20.98 14.44
CA LEU A 156 9.75 -20.61 13.98
C LEU A 156 8.73 -21.56 14.61
N GLU A 157 7.82 -21.01 15.43
CA GLU A 157 6.84 -21.78 16.19
C GLU A 157 5.46 -21.82 15.51
N MET A 158 5.05 -20.71 14.90
CA MET A 158 3.72 -20.56 14.29
C MET A 158 3.79 -19.60 13.10
N PRO A 159 3.17 -19.91 11.95
CA PRO A 159 3.06 -18.98 10.84
C PRO A 159 2.37 -17.68 11.26
N LEU A 160 2.85 -16.55 10.74
CA LEU A 160 2.18 -15.25 10.88
C LEU A 160 1.35 -15.01 9.62
N VAL A 161 0.03 -15.01 9.79
CA VAL A 161 -0.94 -14.77 8.71
C VAL A 161 -1.16 -13.27 8.56
N VAL A 162 -0.99 -12.75 7.34
CA VAL A 162 -1.30 -11.35 7.02
C VAL A 162 -2.73 -11.31 6.44
N PRO A 163 -3.67 -10.58 7.08
CA PRO A 163 -5.04 -10.56 6.61
C PRO A 163 -5.18 -9.78 5.30
N GLU A 164 -6.15 -10.17 4.45
CA GLU A 164 -6.46 -9.45 3.20
C GLU A 164 -6.84 -7.98 3.41
N ARG A 165 -7.36 -7.65 4.60
CA ARG A 165 -7.81 -6.30 4.97
C ARG A 165 -7.43 -5.98 6.41
N GLY A 166 -7.04 -4.72 6.64
CA GLY A 166 -6.52 -4.28 7.93
C GLY A 166 -5.08 -4.72 8.11
N GLY A 167 -4.62 -4.83 9.36
CA GLY A 167 -3.25 -5.22 9.62
C GLY A 167 -3.05 -5.99 10.91
N VAL A 168 -1.87 -6.57 11.04
CA VAL A 168 -1.39 -7.24 12.26
C VAL A 168 -0.36 -6.36 12.94
N THR A 169 -0.55 -6.11 14.24
CA THR A 169 0.48 -5.46 15.05
C THR A 169 1.57 -6.49 15.31
N LEU A 170 2.80 -6.18 14.92
CA LEU A 170 4.00 -6.97 15.17
C LEU A 170 4.76 -6.40 16.36
N GLN A 171 5.32 -7.26 17.20
CA GLN A 171 6.16 -6.90 18.33
C GLN A 171 7.40 -7.80 18.37
N VAL A 172 8.58 -7.20 18.40
CA VAL A 172 9.86 -7.90 18.57
C VAL A 172 10.45 -7.47 19.90
N SER A 173 10.60 -8.39 20.84
CA SER A 173 11.19 -8.13 22.15
C SER A 173 12.58 -8.75 22.21
N VAL A 174 13.58 -8.00 22.68
CA VAL A 174 14.92 -8.49 22.99
C VAL A 174 15.17 -8.30 24.48
N GLY A 175 15.60 -9.36 25.15
CA GLY A 175 15.88 -9.37 26.58
C GLY A 175 17.23 -8.72 26.94
N ALA A 176 17.52 -8.78 28.23
CA ALA A 176 18.84 -8.45 28.77
C ALA A 176 19.91 -9.40 28.21
N GLU A 177 21.15 -8.94 28.29
CA GLU A 177 22.33 -9.75 27.99
C GLU A 177 22.56 -10.80 29.09
N ASP A 178 22.80 -12.04 28.69
CA ASP A 178 23.21 -13.12 29.59
C ASP A 178 24.73 -13.06 29.90
N GLU A 179 25.21 -13.92 30.79
CA GLU A 179 26.63 -13.97 31.17
C GLU A 179 27.58 -14.31 29.99
N ALA A 180 27.04 -14.87 28.91
CA ALA A 180 27.77 -15.23 27.70
C ALA A 180 27.71 -14.14 26.62
N GLY A 181 27.08 -12.99 26.89
CA GLY A 181 26.94 -11.91 25.91
C GLY A 181 25.79 -12.09 24.93
N ARG A 182 24.86 -13.03 25.19
CA ARG A 182 23.72 -13.32 24.30
C ARG A 182 22.45 -12.65 24.77
N ARG A 183 21.54 -12.41 23.84
CA ARG A 183 20.23 -11.82 24.13
C ARG A 183 19.13 -12.68 23.53
N GLN A 184 18.23 -13.15 24.38
CA GLN A 184 17.05 -13.87 23.95
C GLN A 184 16.06 -12.90 23.29
N PHE A 185 15.47 -13.30 22.18
CA PHE A 185 14.41 -12.54 21.53
C PHE A 185 13.15 -13.36 21.30
N SER A 186 12.03 -12.67 21.09
CA SER A 186 10.79 -13.27 20.63
C SER A 186 9.98 -12.32 19.79
N MET A 187 9.21 -12.88 18.86
CA MET A 187 8.37 -12.15 17.91
C MET A 187 6.93 -12.57 18.06
N HIS A 188 6.05 -11.59 18.22
CA HIS A 188 4.63 -11.78 18.45
C HIS A 188 3.81 -10.94 17.50
N SER A 189 2.60 -11.39 17.21
CA SER A 189 1.62 -10.54 16.55
C SER A 189 0.23 -10.64 17.17
N ARG A 190 -0.60 -9.65 16.89
CA ARG A 190 -2.04 -9.69 17.15
C ARG A 190 -2.82 -8.94 16.09
N VAL A 191 -4.08 -9.31 15.91
CA VAL A 191 -5.05 -8.56 15.09
C VAL A 191 -5.94 -7.74 16.04
N GLY A 192 -6.03 -6.43 15.82
CA GLY A 192 -6.80 -5.53 16.68
C GLY A 192 -6.41 -5.67 18.15
N ASP A 193 -7.41 -5.79 19.03
CA ASP A 193 -7.23 -6.02 20.47
C ASP A 193 -7.26 -7.51 20.86
N GLY A 194 -6.99 -8.40 19.90
CA GLY A 194 -6.91 -9.83 20.13
C GLY A 194 -5.74 -10.26 21.02
N ALA A 195 -5.67 -11.56 21.30
CA ALA A 195 -4.55 -12.16 22.03
C ALA A 195 -3.28 -12.14 21.18
N TRP A 196 -2.14 -11.96 21.85
CA TRP A 196 -0.83 -12.10 21.22
C TRP A 196 -0.54 -13.57 20.91
N VAL A 197 -0.04 -13.81 19.70
CA VAL A 197 0.47 -15.11 19.26
C VAL A 197 1.99 -14.97 19.09
N ARG A 198 2.74 -15.93 19.62
CA ARG A 198 4.19 -16.01 19.41
C ARG A 198 4.46 -16.78 18.12
N HIS A 199 5.34 -16.22 17.30
CA HIS A 199 5.68 -16.76 15.98
C HIS A 199 7.10 -17.27 15.92
N ALA A 200 8.01 -16.59 16.60
CA ALA A 200 9.41 -16.96 16.61
C ALA A 200 10.10 -16.60 17.93
N THR A 201 11.16 -17.34 18.24
CA THR A 201 12.08 -17.05 19.34
C THR A 201 13.50 -17.37 18.90
N GLY A 202 14.48 -16.83 19.61
CA GLY A 202 15.84 -17.32 19.51
C GLY A 202 16.85 -16.49 20.29
N ALA A 203 18.11 -16.59 19.91
CA ALA A 203 19.21 -15.89 20.54
C ALA A 203 20.02 -15.05 19.54
N LEU A 204 20.33 -13.82 19.95
CA LEU A 204 21.23 -12.90 19.28
C LEU A 204 22.57 -12.87 20.02
N SER A 205 23.67 -12.64 19.32
CA SER A 205 24.96 -12.39 19.95
C SER A 205 25.77 -11.32 19.23
N SER A 206 26.76 -10.78 19.95
CA SER A 206 27.76 -9.86 19.39
C SER A 206 28.96 -10.59 18.80
N ALA A 207 29.00 -11.93 18.92
CA ALA A 207 30.09 -12.73 18.39
C ALA A 207 30.01 -12.74 16.86
N GLU A 208 31.08 -12.28 16.22
CA GLU A 208 31.27 -12.46 14.79
C GLU A 208 31.37 -13.97 14.51
N THR A 209 30.35 -14.49 13.82
CA THR A 209 30.44 -15.84 13.26
C THR A 209 31.14 -15.71 11.92
N PRO A 210 32.25 -16.44 11.67
CA PRO A 210 32.87 -16.45 10.36
C PRO A 210 31.81 -16.82 9.31
N GLY A 211 31.64 -15.97 8.31
CA GLY A 211 30.75 -16.27 7.19
C GLY A 211 31.17 -17.61 6.56
N ALA A 212 30.20 -18.38 6.10
CA ALA A 212 30.51 -19.58 5.31
C ALA A 212 31.35 -19.16 4.10
N GLU A 213 32.41 -19.91 3.80
CA GLU A 213 33.16 -19.69 2.56
C GLU A 213 32.20 -19.93 1.39
N ILE A 214 31.89 -18.85 0.67
CA ILE A 214 31.16 -18.93 -0.58
C ILE A 214 32.10 -19.64 -1.56
N GLY A 215 31.68 -20.81 -2.05
CA GLY A 215 32.45 -21.60 -3.01
C GLY A 215 32.77 -20.82 -4.29
N GLU A 216 33.38 -21.51 -5.27
CA GLU A 216 33.75 -20.88 -6.54
C GLU A 216 32.52 -20.33 -7.28
N TRP A 217 32.52 -19.03 -7.61
CA TRP A 217 31.54 -18.38 -8.46
C TRP A 217 32.23 -17.68 -9.63
N PRO A 218 31.79 -17.87 -10.90
CA PRO A 218 30.61 -18.63 -11.35
C PRO A 218 30.74 -20.15 -11.14
N PRO A 219 29.64 -20.93 -11.27
CA PRO A 219 29.66 -22.38 -11.10
C PRO A 219 30.72 -23.06 -12.00
N PRO A 220 31.36 -24.15 -11.56
CA PRO A 220 32.41 -24.81 -12.32
C PRO A 220 31.89 -25.30 -13.68
N PRO A 221 32.71 -25.39 -14.73
CA PRO A 221 32.26 -25.80 -16.06
C PRO A 221 31.60 -27.18 -16.15
N ALA A 222 31.85 -28.06 -15.16
CA ALA A 222 31.25 -29.38 -15.05
C ALA A 222 29.88 -29.37 -14.33
N ALA A 223 29.44 -28.23 -13.78
CA ALA A 223 28.15 -28.12 -13.13
C ALA A 223 27.01 -28.24 -14.14
N GLU A 224 26.04 -29.10 -13.84
CA GLU A 224 24.90 -29.36 -14.72
C GLU A 224 23.79 -28.35 -14.43
N ALA A 225 23.27 -27.71 -15.48
CA ALA A 225 22.14 -26.80 -15.35
C ALA A 225 20.86 -27.58 -14.99
N VAL A 226 20.12 -27.07 -14.01
CA VAL A 226 18.81 -27.60 -13.62
C VAL A 226 17.73 -26.87 -14.41
N ASP A 227 16.81 -27.63 -15.02
CA ASP A 227 15.66 -27.07 -15.74
C ASP A 227 14.65 -26.46 -14.76
N LEU A 228 14.36 -25.17 -14.93
CA LEU A 228 13.43 -24.40 -14.11
C LEU A 228 12.11 -24.08 -14.83
N THR A 229 11.91 -24.55 -16.06
CA THR A 229 10.82 -24.11 -16.96
C THR A 229 9.43 -24.16 -16.31
N ALA A 230 9.13 -25.19 -15.53
CA ALA A 230 7.85 -25.37 -14.83
C ALA A 230 7.99 -25.30 -13.30
N PHE A 231 9.09 -24.76 -12.78
CA PHE A 231 9.41 -24.83 -11.35
C PHE A 231 8.34 -24.14 -10.49
N TYR A 232 8.04 -22.87 -10.76
CA TYR A 232 7.06 -22.11 -9.97
C TYR A 232 5.62 -22.58 -10.19
N GLU A 233 5.27 -23.06 -11.39
CA GLU A 233 3.97 -23.69 -11.65
C GLU A 233 3.81 -24.97 -10.79
N GLY A 234 4.84 -25.81 -10.74
CA GLY A 234 4.86 -27.01 -9.89
C GLY A 234 4.80 -26.68 -8.40
N MET A 235 5.43 -25.59 -7.95
CA MET A 235 5.33 -25.11 -6.56
C MET A 235 3.90 -24.67 -6.23
N ALA A 236 3.24 -23.95 -7.15
CA ALA A 236 1.84 -23.54 -6.98
C ALA A 236 0.89 -24.75 -6.91
N GLU A 237 1.14 -25.83 -7.66
CA GLU A 237 0.38 -27.08 -7.55
C GLU A 237 0.52 -27.75 -6.18
N LEU A 238 1.66 -27.55 -5.50
CA LEU A 238 1.88 -27.97 -4.11
C LEU A 238 1.26 -26.98 -3.08
N GLY A 239 0.66 -25.89 -3.55
CA GLY A 239 0.09 -24.83 -2.73
C GLY A 239 1.10 -23.77 -2.29
N LEU A 240 2.30 -23.71 -2.87
CA LEU A 240 3.29 -22.67 -2.62
C LEU A 240 3.17 -21.62 -3.73
N GLU A 241 2.36 -20.60 -3.45
CA GLU A 241 1.94 -19.58 -4.39
C GLU A 241 2.86 -18.36 -4.25
N TYR A 242 3.91 -18.32 -5.07
CA TYR A 242 4.84 -17.20 -5.12
C TYR A 242 4.45 -16.21 -6.22
N GLY A 243 4.31 -14.94 -5.86
CA GLY A 243 4.14 -13.84 -6.80
C GLY A 243 5.47 -13.28 -7.32
N PRO A 244 5.44 -12.25 -8.18
CA PRO A 244 6.61 -11.77 -8.91
C PRO A 244 7.84 -11.46 -8.05
N VAL A 245 7.67 -10.90 -6.85
CA VAL A 245 8.78 -10.58 -5.93
C VAL A 245 9.47 -11.83 -5.40
N PHE A 246 8.74 -12.93 -5.21
CA PHE A 246 9.27 -14.21 -4.71
C PHE A 246 9.71 -15.16 -5.83
N GLN A 247 9.45 -14.82 -7.09
CA GLN A 247 9.91 -15.56 -8.26
C GLN A 247 11.30 -15.10 -8.76
N GLY A 248 12.25 -14.93 -7.84
CA GLY A 248 13.58 -14.37 -8.13
C GLY A 248 14.62 -15.36 -8.65
N LEU A 249 14.35 -16.67 -8.68
CA LEU A 249 15.32 -17.69 -9.09
C LEU A 249 15.53 -17.66 -10.61
N ARG A 250 16.73 -17.31 -11.05
CA ARG A 250 17.07 -17.14 -12.49
C ARG A 250 17.65 -18.40 -13.10
N SER A 251 18.55 -19.04 -12.38
CA SER A 251 19.24 -20.24 -12.85
C SER A 251 19.80 -21.03 -11.69
N VAL A 252 19.85 -22.34 -11.85
CA VAL A 252 20.40 -23.26 -10.87
C VAL A 252 21.33 -24.24 -11.56
N TRP A 253 22.47 -24.54 -10.92
CA TRP A 253 23.40 -25.56 -11.36
C TRP A 253 23.74 -26.49 -10.21
N ARG A 254 24.02 -27.75 -10.52
CA ARG A 254 24.42 -28.77 -9.55
C ARG A 254 25.78 -29.35 -9.91
N SER A 255 26.65 -29.47 -8.91
CA SER A 255 27.94 -30.15 -9.03
C SER A 255 28.15 -31.07 -7.82
N GLY A 256 27.88 -32.37 -7.99
CA GLY A 256 27.87 -33.30 -6.85
C GLY A 256 26.78 -32.95 -5.84
N ASP A 257 27.20 -32.59 -4.62
CA ASP A 257 26.33 -32.17 -3.52
C ASP A 257 26.12 -30.65 -3.47
N ASP A 258 26.89 -29.87 -4.24
CA ASP A 258 26.79 -28.42 -4.27
C ASP A 258 25.68 -27.96 -5.23
N VAL A 259 24.91 -26.97 -4.78
CA VAL A 259 23.89 -26.28 -5.57
C VAL A 259 24.25 -24.80 -5.66
N PHE A 260 24.33 -24.30 -6.89
CA PHE A 260 24.59 -22.90 -7.19
C PHE A 260 23.31 -22.28 -7.73
N ALA A 261 22.93 -21.11 -7.25
CA ALA A 261 21.72 -20.42 -7.69
C ALA A 261 22.03 -18.95 -7.99
N GLU A 262 21.55 -18.46 -9.12
CA GLU A 262 21.46 -17.03 -9.39
C GLU A 262 20.06 -16.55 -9.03
N VAL A 263 19.98 -15.54 -8.18
CA VAL A 263 18.72 -14.97 -7.68
C VAL A 263 18.76 -13.48 -7.89
N ALA A 264 17.71 -12.93 -8.50
CA ALA A 264 17.56 -11.50 -8.72
C ALA A 264 16.08 -11.11 -8.67
N LEU A 265 15.80 -9.97 -8.05
CA LEU A 265 14.46 -9.36 -8.06
C LEU A 265 13.97 -9.11 -9.49
N ALA A 266 12.65 -8.98 -9.66
CA ALA A 266 12.07 -8.57 -10.93
C ALA A 266 12.54 -7.17 -11.32
N GLU A 267 12.76 -6.91 -12.62
CA GLU A 267 13.14 -5.58 -13.11
C GLU A 267 12.16 -4.51 -12.62
N GLY A 268 12.69 -3.39 -12.13
CA GLY A 268 11.89 -2.29 -11.58
C GLY A 268 11.42 -2.48 -10.14
N THR A 269 11.87 -3.53 -9.45
CA THR A 269 11.64 -3.72 -8.01
C THR A 269 12.77 -3.06 -7.21
N GLU A 270 12.44 -2.09 -6.37
CA GLU A 270 13.39 -1.45 -5.45
C GLU A 270 13.61 -2.31 -4.20
N PRO A 271 14.86 -2.54 -3.76
CA PRO A 271 15.17 -3.43 -2.63
C PRO A 271 14.86 -2.83 -1.25
N ASP A 272 14.77 -1.50 -1.12
CA ASP A 272 14.69 -0.81 0.18
C ASP A 272 13.33 -0.96 0.90
N GLY A 273 12.38 -1.70 0.32
CA GLY A 273 10.99 -1.83 0.80
C GLY A 273 10.64 -3.16 1.48
N PHE A 274 11.60 -4.08 1.61
CA PHE A 274 11.41 -5.43 2.18
C PHE A 274 11.66 -5.47 3.68
#